data_AF-A0AAN0X7A0-F1
#
_entry.id   AF-A0AAN0X7A0-F1
#
_cell.length_a   1.000
_cell.length_b   1.000
_cell.length_c   1.000
_cell.angle_alpha   90.00
_cell.angle_beta   90.00
_cell.angle_gamma   90.00
#
_symmetry.space_group_name_H-M   'P 1'
#
loop_
_entity.id
_entity.type
_entity.pdbx_description
1 polymer ?
#
loop_
_entity_poly.entity_id
_entity_poly.type
_entity_poly.pdbx_seq_one_letter_code
_entity_poly.pdbx_strand_id
1 'polypeptide(L)'
;MRKRISAIIMTLFMVLASCSNQLEAEKLAAESKNTFFDSLVKIGQGFQDIFGIFGNAIGDALGFNAVKSDDKRSKVGEHFEGVGKGLKDTKIKLDELLKEVTAAPHADTTEVKSVINSASAVLTKLIDSVTKLAGAVGNTDIADGIGAAAAVGGSAVAANKDSVNTVIEGVKEIIDIAENSGVKINTGNAGAQVAGGSATAGAALVGKANAAAPDANSGPALAAEVDKADPWAMINKIKNSQTTAGANTADNANNDAGTLATKLPAAGGDNHNGAITNADLAAAVALKAITKGGKFTNAANEAGAVKAAAASAVNKVLGILDVIIRKAVNLELDKIKEAVKGIKYSEATGEATESDTAQPITNKSSN
;
A
#
# COMPACT_ATOMS: atom_id res chain seq x y z
N MET A 1 -26.92 81.64 -19.28
CA MET A 1 -26.59 80.38 -20.00
C MET A 1 -25.36 79.65 -19.43
N ARG A 2 -24.23 80.31 -19.12
CA ARG A 2 -23.01 79.65 -18.59
C ARG A 2 -23.21 78.74 -17.35
N LYS A 3 -24.04 79.15 -16.38
CA LYS A 3 -24.30 78.33 -15.16
C LYS A 3 -25.11 77.05 -15.41
N ARG A 4 -25.97 76.99 -16.44
CA ARG A 4 -26.76 75.79 -16.77
C ARG A 4 -25.96 74.77 -17.60
N ILE A 5 -25.03 75.24 -18.43
CA ILE A 5 -24.09 74.39 -19.19
C ILE A 5 -23.09 73.71 -18.23
N SER A 6 -22.62 74.42 -17.19
CA SER A 6 -21.69 73.87 -16.19
C SER A 6 -22.30 72.74 -15.35
N ALA A 7 -23.59 72.82 -15.02
CA ALA A 7 -24.28 71.78 -14.25
C ALA A 7 -24.48 70.50 -15.07
N ILE A 8 -24.89 70.60 -16.33
CA ILE A 8 -25.08 69.45 -17.23
C ILE A 8 -23.76 68.72 -17.51
N ILE A 9 -22.64 69.44 -17.65
CA ILE A 9 -21.31 68.85 -17.84
C ILE A 9 -20.82 68.11 -16.58
N MET A 10 -21.10 68.63 -15.37
CA MET A 10 -20.74 67.95 -14.13
C MET A 10 -21.55 66.68 -13.88
N THR A 11 -22.86 66.69 -14.17
CA THR A 11 -23.71 65.49 -14.03
C THR A 11 -23.31 64.40 -15.04
N LEU A 12 -22.95 64.77 -16.28
CA LEU A 12 -22.47 63.83 -17.29
C LEU A 12 -21.09 63.23 -16.91
N PHE A 13 -20.19 64.01 -16.31
CA PHE A 13 -18.90 63.51 -15.80
C PHE A 13 -19.07 62.55 -14.61
N MET A 14 -20.02 62.78 -13.70
CA MET A 14 -20.31 61.84 -12.60
C MET A 14 -20.94 60.52 -13.08
N VAL A 15 -21.79 60.56 -14.13
CA VAL A 15 -22.37 59.34 -14.73
C VAL A 15 -21.32 58.54 -15.51
N LEU A 16 -20.39 59.22 -16.19
CA LEU A 16 -19.27 58.55 -16.88
C LEU A 16 -18.25 57.96 -15.89
N ALA A 17 -17.98 58.64 -14.77
CA ALA A 17 -17.10 58.15 -13.71
C ALA A 17 -17.69 56.96 -12.93
N SER A 18 -19.02 56.89 -12.79
CA SER A 18 -19.70 55.74 -12.17
C SER A 18 -19.74 54.53 -13.11
N CYS A 19 -19.94 54.72 -14.42
CA CYS A 19 -19.82 53.64 -15.40
C CYS A 19 -18.37 53.11 -15.54
N SER A 20 -17.34 53.98 -15.46
CA SER A 20 -15.94 53.53 -15.52
C SER A 20 -15.56 52.69 -14.30
N ASN A 21 -16.00 53.09 -13.10
CA ASN A 21 -15.70 52.35 -11.87
C ASN A 21 -16.44 50.99 -11.84
N GLN A 22 -17.67 50.93 -12.37
CA GLN A 22 -18.41 49.67 -12.49
C GLN A 22 -17.77 48.71 -13.51
N LEU A 23 -17.31 49.23 -14.66
CA LEU A 23 -16.61 48.43 -15.67
C LEU A 23 -15.28 47.86 -15.15
N GLU A 24 -14.54 48.63 -14.35
CA GLU A 24 -13.31 48.13 -13.71
C GLU A 24 -13.60 47.07 -12.65
N ALA A 25 -14.66 47.23 -11.85
CA ALA A 25 -15.08 46.23 -10.87
C ALA A 25 -15.51 44.91 -11.53
N GLU A 26 -16.27 44.97 -12.63
CA GLU A 26 -16.67 43.79 -13.42
C GLU A 26 -15.45 43.10 -14.05
N LYS A 27 -14.48 43.87 -14.55
CA LYS A 27 -13.24 43.34 -15.10
C LYS A 27 -12.40 42.63 -14.03
N LEU A 28 -12.23 43.22 -12.85
CA LEU A 28 -11.51 42.61 -11.73
C LEU A 28 -12.18 41.32 -11.25
N ALA A 29 -13.51 41.31 -11.13
CA ALA A 29 -14.26 40.10 -10.76
C ALA A 29 -14.10 38.99 -11.82
N ALA A 30 -14.05 39.33 -13.11
CA ALA A 30 -13.79 38.37 -14.18
C ALA A 30 -12.35 37.82 -14.11
N GLU A 31 -11.35 38.66 -13.86
CA GLU A 31 -9.95 38.25 -13.68
C GLU A 31 -9.78 37.32 -12.46
N SER A 32 -10.43 37.63 -11.33
CA SER A 32 -10.44 36.76 -10.14
C SER A 32 -11.09 35.40 -10.40
N LYS A 33 -12.17 35.35 -11.18
CA LYS A 33 -12.81 34.07 -11.56
C LYS A 33 -11.92 33.26 -12.50
N ASN A 34 -11.29 33.91 -13.48
CA ASN A 34 -10.38 33.23 -14.41
C ASN A 34 -9.18 32.62 -13.67
N THR A 35 -8.55 33.36 -12.76
CA THR A 35 -7.42 32.85 -11.96
C THR A 35 -7.83 31.69 -11.05
N PHE A 36 -9.03 31.71 -10.49
CA PHE A 36 -9.61 30.58 -9.77
C PHE A 36 -9.79 29.35 -10.68
N PHE A 37 -10.37 29.52 -11.87
CA PHE A 37 -10.55 28.40 -12.82
C PHE A 37 -9.21 27.83 -13.29
N ASP A 38 -8.21 28.66 -13.54
CA ASP A 38 -6.85 28.22 -13.88
C ASP A 38 -6.25 27.36 -12.76
N SER A 39 -6.48 27.70 -11.49
CA SER A 39 -6.06 26.87 -10.35
C SER A 39 -6.77 25.53 -10.32
N LEU A 40 -8.08 25.47 -10.61
CA LEU A 40 -8.80 24.19 -10.72
C LEU A 40 -8.25 23.31 -11.85
N VAL A 41 -7.87 23.90 -12.98
CA VAL A 41 -7.24 23.17 -14.10
C VAL A 41 -5.89 22.59 -13.67
N LYS A 42 -5.03 23.37 -13.01
CA LYS A 42 -3.73 22.90 -12.50
C LYS A 42 -3.88 21.78 -11.46
N ILE A 43 -4.81 21.94 -10.52
CA ILE A 43 -5.14 20.90 -9.54
C ILE A 43 -5.60 19.63 -10.27
N GLY A 44 -6.48 19.77 -11.27
CA GLY A 44 -6.95 18.66 -12.10
C GLY A 44 -5.82 17.93 -12.84
N GLN A 45 -4.86 18.67 -13.41
CA GLN A 45 -3.67 18.10 -14.03
C GLN A 45 -2.80 17.36 -13.00
N GLY A 46 -2.60 17.94 -11.82
CA GLY A 46 -1.87 17.30 -10.72
C GLY A 46 -2.46 15.94 -10.32
N PHE A 47 -3.78 15.82 -10.27
CA PHE A 47 -4.43 14.52 -10.06
C PHE A 47 -4.17 13.52 -11.18
N GLN A 48 -4.26 13.95 -12.44
CA GLN A 48 -3.99 13.07 -13.57
C GLN A 48 -2.56 12.53 -13.51
N ASP A 49 -1.60 13.39 -13.16
CA ASP A 49 -0.20 13.00 -12.99
C ASP A 49 -0.04 11.99 -11.85
N ILE A 50 -0.70 12.20 -10.70
CA ILE A 50 -0.68 11.25 -9.57
C ILE A 50 -1.23 9.88 -9.99
N PHE A 51 -2.41 9.84 -10.62
CA PHE A 51 -3.02 8.58 -11.06
C PHE A 51 -2.19 7.89 -12.14
N GLY A 52 -1.59 8.65 -13.05
CA GLY A 52 -0.68 8.12 -14.07
C GLY A 52 0.58 7.51 -13.46
N ILE A 53 1.23 8.21 -12.53
CA ILE A 53 2.45 7.75 -11.87
C ILE A 53 2.17 6.55 -10.98
N PHE A 54 1.14 6.62 -10.13
CA PHE A 54 0.76 5.49 -9.30
C PHE A 54 0.39 4.29 -10.16
N GLY A 55 -0.46 4.49 -11.18
CA GLY A 55 -0.90 3.45 -12.10
C GLY A 55 0.26 2.75 -12.83
N ASN A 56 1.24 3.51 -13.32
CA ASN A 56 2.39 2.96 -14.03
C ASN A 56 3.43 2.35 -13.07
N ALA A 57 3.85 3.07 -12.03
CA ALA A 57 4.89 2.60 -11.11
C ALA A 57 4.47 1.35 -10.34
N ILE A 58 3.21 1.28 -9.94
CA ILE A 58 2.63 0.10 -9.28
C ILE A 58 2.19 -0.93 -10.35
N GLY A 59 1.81 -0.52 -11.56
CA GLY A 59 1.55 -1.46 -12.67
C GLY A 59 2.77 -2.30 -13.02
N ASP A 60 3.94 -1.66 -13.13
CA ASP A 60 5.20 -2.30 -13.51
C ASP A 60 5.81 -3.12 -12.36
N ALA A 61 5.63 -2.67 -11.11
CA ALA A 61 6.12 -3.39 -9.93
C ALA A 61 5.24 -4.60 -9.57
N LEU A 62 3.91 -4.51 -9.69
CA LEU A 62 2.96 -5.58 -9.30
C LEU A 62 2.73 -6.63 -10.40
N GLY A 63 3.75 -6.98 -11.18
CA GLY A 63 3.64 -7.94 -12.27
C GLY A 63 3.15 -9.32 -11.80
N PHE A 64 2.23 -9.93 -12.54
CA PHE A 64 1.84 -11.32 -12.30
C PHE A 64 3.06 -12.24 -12.50
N ASN A 65 3.45 -12.96 -11.44
CA ASN A 65 4.69 -13.76 -11.35
C ASN A 65 5.97 -12.93 -11.14
N ALA A 66 5.98 -12.10 -10.09
CA ALA A 66 7.18 -11.38 -9.63
C ALA A 66 8.41 -12.29 -9.45
N VAL A 67 8.19 -13.59 -9.21
CA VAL A 67 9.26 -14.54 -8.91
C VAL A 67 9.08 -15.85 -9.69
N LYS A 68 10.18 -16.38 -10.24
CA LYS A 68 10.27 -17.68 -10.89
C LYS A 68 10.87 -18.74 -9.95
N SER A 69 10.71 -20.00 -10.30
CA SER A 69 11.20 -21.16 -9.53
C SER A 69 12.73 -21.25 -9.41
N ASP A 70 13.44 -20.61 -10.32
CA ASP A 70 14.91 -20.53 -10.39
C ASP A 70 15.45 -19.16 -9.97
N ASP A 71 14.58 -18.25 -9.54
CA ASP A 71 15.00 -16.96 -9.00
C ASP A 71 15.57 -17.09 -7.59
N LYS A 72 16.33 -16.06 -7.21
CA LYS A 72 16.75 -15.82 -5.84
C LYS A 72 15.66 -15.09 -5.06
N ARG A 73 15.65 -15.29 -3.75
CA ARG A 73 14.82 -14.55 -2.80
C ARG A 73 15.00 -13.04 -2.93
N SER A 74 16.16 -12.56 -3.35
CA SER A 74 16.40 -11.13 -3.62
C SER A 74 15.42 -10.52 -4.63
N LYS A 75 14.83 -11.31 -5.54
CA LYS A 75 13.76 -10.84 -6.43
C LYS A 75 12.51 -10.39 -5.68
N VAL A 76 12.22 -11.01 -4.53
CA VAL A 76 11.17 -10.53 -3.62
C VAL A 76 11.57 -9.19 -3.00
N GLY A 77 12.85 -8.99 -2.69
CA GLY A 77 13.37 -7.71 -2.20
C GLY A 77 13.22 -6.62 -3.25
N GLU A 78 13.63 -6.90 -4.49
CA GLU A 78 13.46 -6.00 -5.64
C GLU A 78 11.98 -5.65 -5.88
N HIS A 79 11.06 -6.61 -5.70
CA HIS A 79 9.62 -6.36 -5.75
C HIS A 79 9.20 -5.31 -4.71
N PHE A 80 9.54 -5.53 -3.42
CA PHE A 80 9.20 -4.58 -2.36
C PHE A 80 9.86 -3.20 -2.55
N GLU A 81 11.08 -3.15 -3.06
CA GLU A 81 11.76 -1.89 -3.41
C GLU A 81 11.03 -1.16 -4.55
N GLY A 82 10.56 -1.88 -5.57
CA GLY A 82 9.73 -1.34 -6.65
C GLY A 82 8.43 -0.74 -6.14
N VAL A 83 7.71 -1.47 -5.28
CA VAL A 83 6.49 -0.96 -4.62
C VAL A 83 6.81 0.29 -3.79
N GLY A 84 7.87 0.24 -2.97
CA GLY A 84 8.32 1.37 -2.16
C GLY A 84 8.67 2.60 -3.00
N LYS A 85 9.29 2.41 -4.17
CA LYS A 85 9.56 3.50 -5.11
C LYS A 85 8.27 4.10 -5.67
N GLY A 86 7.31 3.28 -6.11
CA GLY A 86 6.03 3.77 -6.60
C GLY A 86 5.24 4.58 -5.56
N LEU A 87 5.27 4.15 -4.30
CA LEU A 87 4.67 4.90 -3.18
C LEU A 87 5.40 6.23 -2.93
N LYS A 88 6.74 6.24 -2.97
CA LYS A 88 7.54 7.48 -2.84
C LYS A 88 7.23 8.48 -3.94
N ASP A 89 7.21 8.03 -5.20
CA ASP A 89 6.92 8.88 -6.35
C ASP A 89 5.51 9.49 -6.26
N THR A 90 4.53 8.69 -5.81
CA THR A 90 3.16 9.14 -5.55
C THR A 90 3.10 10.19 -4.46
N LYS A 91 3.84 9.99 -3.35
CA LYS A 91 3.91 10.95 -2.26
C LYS A 91 4.53 12.29 -2.72
N ILE A 92 5.59 12.25 -3.52
CA ILE A 92 6.21 13.48 -4.08
C ILE A 92 5.18 14.27 -4.88
N LYS A 93 4.35 13.59 -5.68
CA LYS A 93 3.30 14.23 -6.46
C LYS A 93 2.16 14.79 -5.61
N LEU A 94 1.83 14.15 -4.48
CA LEU A 94 0.92 14.73 -3.50
C LEU A 94 1.49 16.00 -2.86
N ASP A 95 2.79 16.03 -2.56
CA ASP A 95 3.45 17.22 -2.02
C ASP A 95 3.48 18.37 -3.06
N GLU A 96 3.56 18.06 -4.35
CA GLU A 96 3.37 19.03 -5.45
C GLU A 96 1.92 19.52 -5.54
N LEU A 97 0.94 18.61 -5.51
CA LEU A 97 -0.49 18.95 -5.52
C LEU A 97 -0.85 19.85 -4.32
N LEU A 98 -0.27 19.59 -3.15
CA LEU A 98 -0.48 20.42 -1.96
C LEU A 98 -0.06 21.88 -2.19
N LYS A 99 1.01 22.11 -2.95
CA LYS A 99 1.47 23.46 -3.30
C LYS A 99 0.49 24.15 -4.24
N GLU A 100 0.02 23.46 -5.27
CA GLU A 100 -0.98 23.99 -6.21
C GLU A 100 -2.30 24.34 -5.50
N VAL A 101 -2.77 23.46 -4.62
CA VAL A 101 -3.95 23.69 -3.77
C VAL A 101 -3.74 24.88 -2.83
N THR A 102 -2.52 25.05 -2.28
CA THR A 102 -2.21 26.16 -1.38
C THR A 102 -2.16 27.50 -2.10
N ALA A 103 -1.70 27.50 -3.35
CA ALA A 103 -1.58 28.69 -4.18
C ALA A 103 -2.89 29.12 -4.86
N ALA A 104 -3.97 28.32 -4.75
CA ALA A 104 -5.25 28.63 -5.37
C ALA A 104 -5.88 29.89 -4.76
N PRO A 105 -5.99 31.00 -5.52
CA PRO A 105 -6.61 32.21 -5.02
C PRO A 105 -8.13 32.05 -5.00
N HIS A 106 -8.80 32.86 -4.18
CA HIS A 106 -10.27 32.92 -4.13
C HIS A 106 -10.94 31.57 -3.85
N ALA A 107 -10.31 30.73 -3.03
CA ALA A 107 -10.80 29.40 -2.69
C ALA A 107 -10.46 29.05 -1.23
N ASP A 108 -11.42 28.50 -0.49
CA ASP A 108 -11.11 27.78 0.75
C ASP A 108 -10.62 26.37 0.41
N THR A 109 -9.36 26.10 0.72
CA THR A 109 -8.70 24.82 0.44
C THR A 109 -8.29 24.08 1.71
N THR A 110 -8.79 24.51 2.87
CA THR A 110 -8.41 23.96 4.18
C THR A 110 -8.69 22.46 4.28
N GLU A 111 -9.86 22.02 3.84
CA GLU A 111 -10.24 20.60 3.82
C GLU A 111 -9.33 19.79 2.90
N VAL A 112 -9.09 20.25 1.67
CA VAL A 112 -8.24 19.57 0.69
C VAL A 112 -6.82 19.39 1.22
N LYS A 113 -6.23 20.44 1.81
CA LYS A 113 -4.90 20.37 2.44
C LYS A 113 -4.85 19.31 3.53
N SER A 114 -5.89 19.26 4.38
CA SER A 114 -6.00 18.27 5.44
C SER A 114 -6.01 16.84 4.88
N VAL A 115 -6.83 16.58 3.86
CA VAL A 115 -6.96 15.25 3.25
C VAL A 115 -5.66 14.83 2.54
N ILE A 116 -5.00 15.75 1.81
CA ILE A 116 -3.69 15.48 1.20
C ILE A 116 -2.66 15.10 2.26
N ASN A 117 -2.57 15.86 3.35
CA ASN A 117 -1.64 15.54 4.44
C ASN A 117 -1.94 14.17 5.07
N SER A 118 -3.21 13.82 5.26
CA SER A 118 -3.60 12.49 5.76
C SER A 118 -3.17 11.38 4.81
N ALA A 119 -3.41 11.55 3.51
CA ALA A 119 -3.00 10.58 2.48
C ALA A 119 -1.48 10.43 2.44
N SER A 120 -0.72 11.53 2.52
CA SER A 120 0.74 11.52 2.60
C SER A 120 1.26 10.78 3.84
N ALA A 121 0.56 10.88 4.97
CA ALA A 121 0.89 10.12 6.18
C ALA A 121 0.64 8.61 6.01
N VAL A 122 -0.44 8.22 5.33
CA VAL A 122 -0.72 6.81 4.99
C VAL A 122 0.37 6.26 4.06
N LEU A 123 0.73 6.98 3.00
CA LEU A 123 1.81 6.61 2.08
C LEU A 123 3.14 6.44 2.80
N THR A 124 3.46 7.33 3.75
CA THR A 124 4.70 7.23 4.55
C THR A 124 4.75 5.92 5.34
N LYS A 125 3.66 5.56 6.03
CA LYS A 125 3.58 4.30 6.77
C LYS A 125 3.70 3.08 5.86
N LEU A 126 3.06 3.11 4.68
CA LEU A 126 3.19 2.03 3.70
C LEU A 126 4.64 1.89 3.20
N ILE A 127 5.32 3.01 2.92
CA ILE A 127 6.73 3.04 2.51
C ILE A 127 7.62 2.39 3.58
N ASP A 128 7.39 2.73 4.85
CA ASP A 128 8.17 2.17 5.97
C ASP A 128 7.94 0.66 6.09
N SER A 129 6.69 0.20 6.04
CA SER A 129 6.38 -1.23 6.15
C SER A 129 6.93 -2.03 4.97
N VAL A 130 6.85 -1.56 3.72
CA VAL A 130 7.46 -2.29 2.58
C VAL A 130 8.99 -2.26 2.63
N THR A 131 9.59 -1.20 3.15
CA THR A 131 11.05 -1.13 3.38
C THR A 131 11.48 -2.14 4.44
N LYS A 132 10.71 -2.28 5.53
CA LYS A 132 10.91 -3.31 6.55
C LYS A 132 10.82 -4.72 5.97
N LEU A 133 9.83 -4.98 5.09
CA LEU A 133 9.72 -6.25 4.38
C LEU A 133 10.94 -6.55 3.51
N ALA A 134 11.40 -5.59 2.70
CA ALA A 134 12.59 -5.74 1.86
C ALA A 134 13.83 -6.12 2.69
N GLY A 135 14.01 -5.50 3.86
CA GLY A 135 15.12 -5.79 4.78
C GLY A 135 15.11 -7.20 5.40
N ALA A 136 13.97 -7.88 5.40
CA ALA A 136 13.81 -9.24 5.94
C ALA A 136 14.09 -10.35 4.91
N VAL A 137 14.23 -9.99 3.63
CA VAL A 137 14.36 -10.93 2.51
C VAL A 137 15.74 -11.62 2.52
N GLY A 138 15.74 -12.90 2.15
CA GLY A 138 16.96 -13.69 1.94
C GLY A 138 17.65 -13.40 0.60
N ASN A 139 18.84 -13.97 0.39
CA ASN A 139 19.58 -13.81 -0.88
C ASN A 139 20.00 -15.15 -1.52
N THR A 140 19.40 -16.25 -1.06
CA THR A 140 19.58 -17.59 -1.63
C THR A 140 18.51 -17.88 -2.67
N ASP A 141 18.50 -19.07 -3.27
CA ASP A 141 17.44 -19.50 -4.17
C ASP A 141 16.08 -19.55 -3.42
N ILE A 142 14.99 -19.30 -4.15
CA ILE A 142 13.63 -19.32 -3.59
C ILE A 142 13.34 -20.62 -2.84
N ALA A 143 13.73 -21.77 -3.42
CA ALA A 143 13.71 -23.06 -2.75
C ALA A 143 15.14 -23.59 -2.46
N ASP A 144 15.92 -22.83 -1.68
CA ASP A 144 17.24 -23.24 -1.19
C ASP A 144 17.20 -24.60 -0.46
N GLY A 145 18.30 -25.35 -0.51
CA GLY A 145 18.44 -26.69 0.08
C GLY A 145 18.09 -27.87 -0.83
N ILE A 146 17.63 -27.57 -2.05
CA ILE A 146 17.15 -28.57 -3.00
C ILE A 146 18.25 -28.94 -4.00
N GLY A 147 18.46 -30.25 -4.18
CA GLY A 147 19.43 -30.78 -5.13
C GLY A 147 19.05 -30.52 -6.59
N ALA A 148 19.99 -30.73 -7.51
CA ALA A 148 19.68 -30.78 -8.95
C ALA A 148 18.56 -31.81 -9.22
N ALA A 149 17.88 -31.71 -10.37
CA ALA A 149 16.63 -32.42 -10.67
C ALA A 149 16.64 -33.97 -10.57
N ALA A 150 17.77 -34.60 -10.20
CA ALA A 150 17.88 -36.04 -9.93
C ALA A 150 18.42 -36.42 -8.54
N ALA A 151 18.75 -35.43 -7.68
CA ALA A 151 19.36 -35.67 -6.37
C ALA A 151 18.36 -35.54 -5.21
N VAL A 152 18.56 -36.34 -4.16
CA VAL A 152 17.90 -36.18 -2.87
C VAL A 152 18.40 -34.88 -2.23
N GLY A 153 17.49 -34.09 -1.65
CA GLY A 153 17.85 -32.89 -0.92
C GLY A 153 18.60 -33.18 0.38
N GLY A 154 19.30 -32.18 0.91
CA GLY A 154 19.86 -32.26 2.26
C GLY A 154 18.76 -32.21 3.33
N SER A 155 19.15 -32.23 4.61
CA SER A 155 18.21 -31.95 5.69
C SER A 155 17.63 -30.54 5.56
N ALA A 156 16.35 -30.40 5.89
CA ALA A 156 15.71 -29.10 5.96
C ALA A 156 16.35 -28.23 7.05
N VAL A 157 16.32 -26.91 6.85
CA VAL A 157 16.77 -25.93 7.83
C VAL A 157 15.64 -24.95 8.12
N ALA A 158 15.44 -24.58 9.38
CA ALA A 158 14.45 -23.57 9.75
C ALA A 158 14.77 -22.20 9.13
N ALA A 159 13.73 -21.41 8.83
CA ALA A 159 13.92 -20.01 8.49
C ALA A 159 14.48 -19.23 9.69
N ASN A 160 15.17 -18.13 9.41
CA ASN A 160 15.62 -17.21 10.44
C ASN A 160 14.40 -16.57 11.11
N LYS A 161 14.25 -16.83 12.42
CA LYS A 161 13.10 -16.39 13.21
C LYS A 161 12.84 -14.89 13.14
N ASP A 162 13.88 -14.07 13.27
CA ASP A 162 13.74 -12.61 13.29
C ASP A 162 13.29 -12.07 11.94
N SER A 163 13.77 -12.66 10.85
CA SER A 163 13.31 -12.34 9.49
C SER A 163 11.85 -12.74 9.29
N VAL A 164 11.44 -13.91 9.78
CA VAL A 164 10.02 -14.33 9.72
C VAL A 164 9.13 -13.40 10.54
N ASN A 165 9.53 -13.03 11.75
CA ASN A 165 8.79 -12.06 12.57
C ASN A 165 8.68 -10.70 11.87
N THR A 166 9.77 -10.23 11.27
CA THR A 166 9.77 -8.96 10.53
C THR A 166 8.76 -8.98 9.37
N VAL A 167 8.65 -10.11 8.65
CA VAL A 167 7.65 -10.28 7.59
C VAL A 167 6.23 -10.34 8.15
N ILE A 168 5.99 -11.10 9.22
CA ILE A 168 4.67 -11.19 9.88
C ILE A 168 4.19 -9.81 10.34
N GLU A 169 5.06 -9.06 11.02
CA GLU A 169 4.77 -7.70 11.50
C GLU A 169 4.55 -6.73 10.34
N GLY A 170 5.41 -6.73 9.32
CA GLY A 170 5.25 -5.83 8.16
C GLY A 170 3.95 -6.10 7.40
N VAL A 171 3.57 -7.36 7.23
CA VAL A 171 2.27 -7.74 6.64
C VAL A 171 1.11 -7.27 7.51
N LYS A 172 1.21 -7.45 8.83
CA LYS A 172 0.20 -6.96 9.78
C LYS A 172 0.03 -5.44 9.70
N GLU A 173 1.13 -4.69 9.71
CA GLU A 173 1.13 -3.23 9.60
C GLU A 173 0.46 -2.77 8.30
N ILE A 174 0.79 -3.37 7.14
CA ILE A 174 0.17 -3.02 5.86
C ILE A 174 -1.34 -3.26 5.88
N ILE A 175 -1.77 -4.40 6.44
CA ILE A 175 -3.20 -4.71 6.56
C ILE A 175 -3.90 -3.70 7.47
N ASP A 176 -3.32 -3.40 8.63
CA ASP A 176 -3.91 -2.47 9.59
C ASP A 176 -3.99 -1.05 8.99
N ILE A 177 -2.98 -0.62 8.23
CA ILE A 177 -3.02 0.65 7.47
C ILE A 177 -4.16 0.64 6.46
N ALA A 178 -4.30 -0.44 5.69
CA ALA A 178 -5.35 -0.57 4.69
C ALA A 178 -6.76 -0.57 5.31
N GLU A 179 -6.97 -1.29 6.42
CA GLU A 179 -8.23 -1.30 7.16
C GLU A 179 -8.59 0.10 7.68
N ASN A 180 -7.61 0.82 8.24
CA ASN A 180 -7.78 2.21 8.68
C ASN A 180 -8.10 3.18 7.53
N SER A 181 -7.63 2.89 6.32
CA SER A 181 -8.01 3.60 5.09
C SER A 181 -9.41 3.28 4.59
N GLY A 182 -10.04 2.21 5.09
CA GLY A 182 -11.37 1.74 4.72
C GLY A 182 -11.38 0.50 3.80
N VAL A 183 -10.22 -0.14 3.59
CA VAL A 183 -10.14 -1.39 2.81
C VAL A 183 -10.78 -2.53 3.60
N LYS A 184 -11.71 -3.24 2.97
CA LYS A 184 -12.24 -4.50 3.49
C LYS A 184 -11.30 -5.65 3.14
N ILE A 185 -10.75 -6.28 4.17
CA ILE A 185 -9.87 -7.45 4.04
C ILE A 185 -10.74 -8.70 4.02
N ASN A 186 -10.59 -9.53 2.99
CA ASN A 186 -11.31 -10.79 2.91
C ASN A 186 -10.60 -11.83 3.79
N THR A 187 -11.36 -12.67 4.48
CA THR A 187 -10.82 -13.79 5.27
C THR A 187 -10.27 -14.90 4.36
N GLY A 188 -10.83 -15.04 3.15
CA GLY A 188 -10.52 -16.14 2.23
C GLY A 188 -11.01 -17.50 2.74
N ASN A 189 -10.81 -18.55 1.94
CA ASN A 189 -11.03 -19.93 2.36
C ASN A 189 -9.73 -20.53 2.91
N ALA A 190 -9.68 -20.83 4.22
CA ALA A 190 -8.50 -21.44 4.83
C ALA A 190 -8.18 -22.84 4.28
N GLY A 191 -9.18 -23.55 3.78
CA GLY A 191 -9.06 -24.93 3.30
C GLY A 191 -9.15 -25.94 4.44
N ALA A 192 -8.68 -27.15 4.17
CA ALA A 192 -8.76 -28.28 5.09
C ALA A 192 -7.41 -28.51 5.78
N GLN A 193 -7.44 -29.28 6.86
CA GLN A 193 -6.24 -29.72 7.56
C GLN A 193 -5.30 -30.51 6.63
N VAL A 194 -4.00 -30.27 6.75
CA VAL A 194 -2.97 -31.01 6.02
C VAL A 194 -2.22 -31.90 7.00
N ALA A 195 -2.39 -33.21 6.85
CA ALA A 195 -1.72 -34.19 7.71
C ALA A 195 -0.21 -34.19 7.53
N GLY A 196 0.52 -34.36 8.63
CA GLY A 196 1.95 -34.61 8.64
C GLY A 196 2.29 -36.08 8.46
N GLY A 197 3.54 -36.36 8.13
CA GLY A 197 4.03 -37.69 7.80
C GLY A 197 5.31 -37.63 6.99
N SER A 198 5.92 -38.79 6.69
CA SER A 198 7.20 -38.83 5.96
C SER A 198 7.04 -38.65 4.45
N ALA A 199 5.89 -39.05 3.88
CA ALA A 199 5.51 -38.90 2.47
C ALA A 199 4.42 -37.82 2.29
N THR A 200 4.58 -36.66 2.92
CA THR A 200 3.55 -35.60 2.96
C THR A 200 4.08 -34.25 2.48
N ALA A 201 3.18 -33.34 2.13
CA ALA A 201 3.52 -31.98 1.73
C ALA A 201 4.41 -31.26 2.77
N GLY A 202 4.06 -31.40 4.05
CA GLY A 202 4.84 -30.87 5.17
C GLY A 202 6.29 -31.35 5.20
N ALA A 203 6.53 -32.60 4.79
CA ALA A 203 7.86 -33.19 4.77
C ALA A 203 8.79 -32.53 3.74
N ALA A 204 8.27 -32.04 2.62
CA ALA A 204 9.07 -31.27 1.67
C ALA A 204 9.41 -29.85 2.19
N LEU A 205 8.59 -29.31 3.10
CA LEU A 205 8.84 -28.01 3.72
C LEU A 205 9.88 -28.09 4.85
N VAL A 206 9.68 -28.96 5.83
CA VAL A 206 10.49 -29.02 7.08
C VAL A 206 11.22 -30.35 7.29
N GLY A 207 11.15 -31.27 6.34
CA GLY A 207 11.69 -32.62 6.48
C GLY A 207 10.75 -33.57 7.23
N LYS A 208 11.13 -34.84 7.24
CA LYS A 208 10.57 -35.85 8.15
C LYS A 208 11.28 -35.77 9.51
N ALA A 209 11.07 -36.75 10.40
CA ALA A 209 11.80 -36.85 11.67
C ALA A 209 13.31 -36.51 11.51
N ASN A 210 13.86 -35.75 12.46
CA ASN A 210 15.22 -35.18 12.40
C ASN A 210 15.48 -34.21 11.22
N ALA A 211 14.42 -33.58 10.67
CA ALA A 211 14.49 -32.74 9.47
C ALA A 211 15.08 -33.45 8.23
N ALA A 212 15.06 -34.79 8.22
CA ALA A 212 15.66 -35.58 7.15
C ALA A 212 14.87 -35.44 5.85
N ALA A 213 15.50 -35.84 4.74
CA ALA A 213 14.85 -35.84 3.44
C ALA A 213 13.54 -36.66 3.46
N PRO A 214 12.49 -36.16 2.82
CA PRO A 214 11.18 -36.77 2.86
C PRO A 214 11.14 -38.03 1.99
N ASP A 215 10.10 -38.83 2.15
CA ASP A 215 9.84 -39.96 1.27
C ASP A 215 9.20 -39.46 -0.04
N ALA A 216 9.15 -40.34 -1.04
CA ALA A 216 8.60 -40.03 -2.35
C ALA A 216 7.16 -39.47 -2.27
N ASN A 217 6.80 -38.69 -3.29
CA ASN A 217 5.56 -37.95 -3.45
C ASN A 217 5.40 -36.69 -2.57
N SER A 218 6.36 -36.35 -1.73
CA SER A 218 6.27 -35.18 -0.84
C SER A 218 6.34 -33.86 -1.58
N GLY A 219 7.20 -33.74 -2.61
CA GLY A 219 7.30 -32.53 -3.43
C GLY A 219 6.03 -32.26 -4.25
N PRO A 220 5.52 -33.24 -5.02
CA PRO A 220 4.24 -33.12 -5.71
C PRO A 220 3.07 -32.83 -4.77
N ALA A 221 3.02 -33.46 -3.58
CA ALA A 221 2.00 -33.16 -2.58
C ALA A 221 2.08 -31.70 -2.11
N LEU A 222 3.28 -31.17 -1.87
CA LEU A 222 3.45 -29.76 -1.51
C LEU A 222 2.92 -28.81 -2.59
N ALA A 223 3.25 -29.07 -3.86
CA ALA A 223 2.73 -28.27 -4.97
C ALA A 223 1.19 -28.30 -5.02
N ALA A 224 0.59 -29.48 -4.85
CA ALA A 224 -0.86 -29.64 -4.86
C ALA A 224 -1.54 -28.92 -3.68
N GLU A 225 -0.99 -28.98 -2.46
CA GLU A 225 -1.56 -28.27 -1.32
C GLU A 225 -1.39 -26.74 -1.43
N VAL A 226 -0.28 -26.26 -2.00
CA VAL A 226 -0.07 -24.84 -2.31
C VAL A 226 -1.05 -24.36 -3.37
N ASP A 227 -1.32 -25.16 -4.40
CA ASP A 227 -2.27 -24.82 -5.47
C ASP A 227 -3.69 -24.57 -4.93
N LYS A 228 -4.15 -25.41 -4.01
CA LYS A 228 -5.44 -25.29 -3.32
C LYS A 228 -5.56 -24.04 -2.43
N ALA A 229 -4.44 -23.46 -1.99
CA ALA A 229 -4.47 -22.39 -1.00
C ALA A 229 -5.00 -21.07 -1.58
N ASP A 230 -5.94 -20.46 -0.86
CA ASP A 230 -6.49 -19.14 -1.14
C ASP A 230 -5.51 -18.04 -0.67
N PRO A 231 -5.10 -17.10 -1.55
CA PRO A 231 -4.20 -16.02 -1.19
C PRO A 231 -4.68 -15.10 -0.04
N TRP A 232 -5.99 -14.80 0.02
CA TRP A 232 -6.56 -14.03 1.13
C TRP A 232 -6.46 -14.80 2.45
N ALA A 233 -6.69 -16.11 2.43
CA ALA A 233 -6.49 -16.91 3.63
C ALA A 233 -5.01 -16.94 4.03
N MET A 234 -4.09 -17.10 3.06
CA MET A 234 -2.65 -17.11 3.32
C MET A 234 -2.16 -15.83 4.00
N ILE A 235 -2.55 -14.64 3.51
CA ILE A 235 -2.10 -13.39 4.12
C ILE A 235 -2.64 -13.21 5.55
N ASN A 236 -3.86 -13.68 5.81
CA ASN A 236 -4.42 -13.72 7.16
C ASN A 236 -3.69 -14.72 8.07
N LYS A 237 -3.28 -15.88 7.54
CA LYS A 237 -2.44 -16.82 8.30
C LYS A 237 -1.09 -16.22 8.63
N ILE A 238 -0.46 -15.49 7.70
CA ILE A 238 0.79 -14.76 7.97
C ILE A 238 0.59 -13.73 9.08
N LYS A 239 -0.39 -12.81 8.94
CA LYS A 239 -0.69 -11.74 9.92
C LYS A 239 -0.92 -12.27 11.35
N ASN A 240 -1.50 -13.45 11.49
CA ASN A 240 -1.87 -14.04 12.78
C ASN A 240 -0.91 -15.12 13.28
N SER A 241 0.12 -15.47 12.50
CA SER A 241 1.04 -16.53 12.86
C SER A 241 2.03 -16.10 13.95
N GLN A 242 2.56 -17.09 14.67
CA GLN A 242 3.54 -16.86 15.72
C GLN A 242 4.83 -17.64 15.43
N THR A 243 5.96 -17.13 15.95
CA THR A 243 7.22 -17.87 15.93
C THR A 243 7.66 -18.15 17.37
N THR A 244 7.96 -19.40 17.66
CA THR A 244 8.42 -19.83 18.99
C THR A 244 9.80 -20.48 18.87
N ALA A 245 10.56 -20.50 19.98
CA ALA A 245 11.88 -21.13 19.99
C ALA A 245 11.78 -22.66 20.14
N GLY A 246 12.87 -23.36 19.80
CA GLY A 246 13.03 -24.80 19.99
C GLY A 246 12.52 -25.66 18.83
N ALA A 247 12.59 -26.98 19.02
CA ALA A 247 12.08 -27.95 18.05
C ALA A 247 10.55 -27.92 17.95
N ASN A 248 10.03 -28.46 16.86
CA ASN A 248 8.60 -28.67 16.73
C ASN A 248 8.18 -29.92 17.48
N THR A 249 7.25 -29.75 18.41
CA THR A 249 6.64 -30.80 19.22
C THR A 249 5.12 -30.78 19.13
N ALA A 250 4.55 -29.89 18.31
CA ALA A 250 3.10 -29.83 18.12
C ALA A 250 2.63 -31.04 17.32
N ASP A 251 1.38 -31.44 17.54
CA ASP A 251 0.77 -32.52 16.78
C ASP A 251 0.96 -32.33 15.27
N ASN A 252 1.11 -33.45 14.56
CA ASN A 252 1.46 -33.49 13.14
C ASN A 252 0.55 -32.69 12.21
N ALA A 253 -0.56 -32.10 12.67
CA ALA A 253 -1.47 -31.31 11.86
C ALA A 253 -2.02 -30.05 12.57
N ASN A 254 -1.30 -29.56 13.59
CA ASN A 254 -1.71 -28.40 14.40
C ASN A 254 -0.73 -27.23 14.33
N ASN A 255 0.06 -27.14 13.26
CA ASN A 255 1.02 -26.05 13.10
C ASN A 255 0.46 -24.89 12.29
N ASP A 256 0.64 -23.68 12.81
CA ASP A 256 0.42 -22.45 12.06
C ASP A 256 1.59 -22.14 11.11
N ALA A 257 1.41 -21.12 10.27
CA ALA A 257 2.39 -20.76 9.25
C ALA A 257 3.78 -20.40 9.80
N GLY A 258 3.83 -19.62 10.87
CA GLY A 258 5.07 -19.10 11.46
C GLY A 258 5.84 -20.22 12.17
N THR A 259 5.12 -21.12 12.84
CA THR A 259 5.66 -22.32 13.47
C THR A 259 6.30 -23.23 12.43
N LEU A 260 5.61 -23.55 11.34
CA LEU A 260 6.18 -24.39 10.26
C LEU A 260 7.36 -23.72 9.55
N ALA A 261 7.36 -22.40 9.40
CA ALA A 261 8.48 -21.70 8.78
C ALA A 261 9.75 -21.76 9.66
N THR A 262 9.60 -21.68 10.98
CA THR A 262 10.71 -21.45 11.93
C THR A 262 11.11 -22.66 12.77
N LYS A 263 10.31 -23.73 12.78
CA LYS A 263 10.62 -24.96 13.51
C LYS A 263 10.82 -26.15 12.59
N LEU A 264 11.56 -27.13 13.10
CA LEU A 264 11.83 -28.40 12.44
C LEU A 264 11.35 -29.56 13.33
N PRO A 265 11.07 -30.73 12.76
CA PRO A 265 10.73 -31.92 13.51
C PRO A 265 11.82 -32.27 14.54
N ALA A 266 11.42 -32.61 15.76
CA ALA A 266 12.35 -32.94 16.85
C ALA A 266 13.21 -34.17 16.54
N ALA A 267 14.35 -34.26 17.23
CA ALA A 267 15.23 -35.41 17.09
C ALA A 267 14.62 -36.67 17.72
N GLY A 268 14.55 -37.77 16.96
CA GLY A 268 13.99 -39.06 17.43
C GLY A 268 12.49 -39.09 17.70
N GLY A 269 11.73 -38.06 17.29
CA GLY A 269 10.29 -37.95 17.45
C GLY A 269 9.49 -38.18 16.16
N ASP A 270 8.19 -37.88 16.22
CA ASP A 270 7.29 -37.91 15.05
C ASP A 270 7.65 -36.82 14.03
N ASN A 271 7.00 -36.88 12.87
CA ASN A 271 7.31 -36.00 11.75
C ASN A 271 6.98 -34.51 12.00
N HIS A 272 6.06 -34.17 12.89
CA HIS A 272 5.67 -32.80 13.30
C HIS A 272 5.63 -31.76 12.17
N ASN A 273 5.11 -32.12 11.00
CA ASN A 273 5.29 -31.33 9.78
C ASN A 273 4.01 -30.97 9.03
N GLY A 274 2.83 -31.41 9.44
CA GLY A 274 1.57 -30.96 8.83
C GLY A 274 1.05 -29.66 9.44
N ALA A 275 -0.02 -29.14 8.84
CA ALA A 275 -0.53 -27.79 9.06
C ALA A 275 -2.01 -27.81 9.44
N ILE A 276 -2.44 -26.78 10.18
CA ILE A 276 -3.86 -26.60 10.57
C ILE A 276 -4.74 -26.51 9.33
N THR A 277 -4.27 -25.83 8.28
CA THR A 277 -4.99 -25.70 7.01
C THR A 277 -4.05 -25.66 5.79
N ASN A 278 -4.61 -25.83 4.59
CA ASN A 278 -3.94 -25.54 3.32
C ASN A 278 -3.25 -24.17 3.31
N ALA A 279 -3.98 -23.14 3.77
CA ALA A 279 -3.47 -21.78 3.82
C ALA A 279 -2.29 -21.64 4.81
N ASP A 280 -2.31 -22.34 5.95
CA ASP A 280 -1.20 -22.33 6.90
C ASP A 280 0.06 -22.95 6.30
N LEU A 281 -0.08 -24.09 5.61
CA LEU A 281 1.06 -24.73 4.92
C LEU A 281 1.63 -23.83 3.82
N ALA A 282 0.77 -23.30 2.94
CA ALA A 282 1.22 -22.46 1.84
C ALA A 282 1.82 -21.14 2.33
N ALA A 283 1.27 -20.54 3.39
CA ALA A 283 1.85 -19.38 4.05
C ALA A 283 3.23 -19.70 4.66
N ALA A 284 3.40 -20.87 5.28
CA ALA A 284 4.70 -21.31 5.79
C ALA A 284 5.74 -21.48 4.68
N VAL A 285 5.34 -22.05 3.54
CA VAL A 285 6.17 -22.15 2.32
C VAL A 285 6.61 -20.76 1.87
N ALA A 286 5.67 -19.81 1.76
CA ALA A 286 5.99 -18.44 1.36
C ALA A 286 6.93 -17.76 2.37
N LEU A 287 6.66 -17.84 3.67
CA LEU A 287 7.52 -17.28 4.72
C LEU A 287 8.94 -17.82 4.62
N LYS A 288 9.09 -19.14 4.45
CA LYS A 288 10.40 -19.79 4.32
C LYS A 288 11.12 -19.42 3.02
N ALA A 289 10.36 -19.23 1.93
CA ALA A 289 10.88 -18.86 0.62
C ALA A 289 11.18 -17.35 0.47
N ILE A 290 10.70 -16.49 1.37
CA ILE A 290 10.97 -15.04 1.34
C ILE A 290 12.14 -14.69 2.27
N THR A 291 12.16 -15.26 3.47
CA THR A 291 13.00 -14.80 4.57
C THR A 291 14.44 -15.31 4.51
N LYS A 292 15.32 -14.82 5.38
CA LYS A 292 16.71 -15.30 5.51
C LYS A 292 16.75 -16.71 6.13
N GLY A 293 17.84 -17.44 5.90
CA GLY A 293 18.00 -18.81 6.40
C GLY A 293 17.10 -19.78 5.63
N GLY A 294 16.55 -20.82 6.26
CA GLY A 294 15.46 -21.62 5.68
C GLY A 294 15.87 -22.44 4.47
N LYS A 295 15.96 -23.76 4.64
CA LYS A 295 16.19 -24.70 3.53
C LYS A 295 15.05 -25.69 3.44
N PHE A 296 14.54 -25.85 2.23
CA PHE A 296 13.64 -26.94 1.87
C PHE A 296 14.42 -28.23 1.71
N THR A 297 13.69 -29.31 1.52
CA THR A 297 14.25 -30.62 1.20
C THR A 297 13.33 -31.34 0.21
N ASN A 298 13.82 -32.40 -0.42
CA ASN A 298 13.07 -33.12 -1.44
C ASN A 298 13.49 -34.59 -1.50
N ALA A 299 12.55 -35.45 -1.88
CA ALA A 299 12.89 -36.80 -2.32
C ALA A 299 13.56 -36.76 -3.71
N ALA A 300 14.18 -37.87 -4.11
CA ALA A 300 14.84 -37.97 -5.41
C ALA A 300 13.89 -37.60 -6.56
N ASN A 301 14.38 -36.82 -7.51
CA ASN A 301 13.64 -36.38 -8.70
C ASN A 301 12.42 -35.45 -8.43
N GLU A 302 12.29 -34.87 -7.24
CA GLU A 302 11.14 -34.01 -6.88
C GLU A 302 11.48 -32.52 -6.71
N ALA A 303 12.73 -32.14 -6.98
CA ALA A 303 13.21 -30.76 -6.84
C ALA A 303 12.33 -29.73 -7.57
N GLY A 304 11.89 -30.06 -8.78
CA GLY A 304 11.06 -29.17 -9.59
C GLY A 304 9.71 -28.85 -8.94
N ALA A 305 9.07 -29.85 -8.32
CA ALA A 305 7.77 -29.67 -7.68
C ALA A 305 7.86 -28.74 -6.46
N VAL A 306 8.90 -28.89 -5.64
CA VAL A 306 9.10 -28.02 -4.46
C VAL A 306 9.47 -26.59 -4.90
N LYS A 307 10.30 -26.43 -5.93
CA LYS A 307 10.62 -25.11 -6.51
C LYS A 307 9.36 -24.40 -7.04
N ALA A 308 8.51 -25.14 -7.76
CA ALA A 308 7.24 -24.61 -8.25
C ALA A 308 6.29 -24.23 -7.10
N ALA A 309 6.20 -25.06 -6.05
CA ALA A 309 5.41 -24.77 -4.86
C ALA A 309 5.90 -23.50 -4.15
N ALA A 310 7.22 -23.35 -3.99
CA ALA A 310 7.81 -22.16 -3.37
C ALA A 310 7.51 -20.88 -4.16
N ALA A 311 7.77 -20.88 -5.47
CA ALA A 311 7.48 -19.71 -6.32
C ALA A 311 5.98 -19.38 -6.35
N SER A 312 5.11 -20.39 -6.46
CA SER A 312 3.66 -20.21 -6.44
C SER A 312 3.17 -19.59 -5.11
N ALA A 313 3.64 -20.11 -3.97
CA ALA A 313 3.28 -19.57 -2.67
C ALA A 313 3.72 -18.12 -2.49
N VAL A 314 4.96 -17.79 -2.91
CA VAL A 314 5.47 -16.41 -2.87
C VAL A 314 4.63 -15.48 -3.73
N ASN A 315 4.37 -15.86 -4.99
CA ASN A 315 3.57 -15.02 -5.89
C ASN A 315 2.13 -14.82 -5.41
N LYS A 316 1.51 -15.83 -4.78
CA LYS A 316 0.18 -15.68 -4.16
C LYS A 316 0.20 -14.63 -3.03
N VAL A 317 1.21 -14.67 -2.15
CA VAL A 317 1.35 -13.71 -1.05
C VAL A 317 1.66 -12.29 -1.57
N LEU A 318 2.60 -12.16 -2.51
CA LEU A 318 2.92 -10.85 -3.10
C LEU A 318 1.70 -10.27 -3.81
N GLY A 319 1.06 -11.05 -4.69
CA GLY A 319 -0.10 -10.57 -5.45
C GLY A 319 -1.26 -10.10 -4.57
N ILE A 320 -1.52 -10.74 -3.43
CA ILE A 320 -2.58 -10.27 -2.53
C ILE A 320 -2.18 -9.04 -1.71
N LEU A 321 -0.92 -8.98 -1.26
CA LEU A 321 -0.39 -7.82 -0.53
C LEU A 321 -0.39 -6.57 -1.43
N ASP A 322 -0.01 -6.75 -2.69
CA ASP A 322 -0.05 -5.78 -3.77
C ASP A 322 -1.46 -5.22 -4.00
N VAL A 323 -2.47 -6.10 -4.03
CA VAL A 323 -3.88 -5.71 -4.12
C VAL A 323 -4.32 -4.88 -2.90
N ILE A 324 -3.88 -5.25 -1.70
CA ILE A 324 -4.21 -4.53 -0.46
C ILE A 324 -3.62 -3.12 -0.50
N ILE A 325 -2.33 -2.98 -0.83
CA ILE A 325 -1.65 -1.68 -0.95
C ILE A 325 -2.33 -0.81 -2.00
N ARG A 326 -2.64 -1.38 -3.18
CA ARG A 326 -3.31 -0.65 -4.26
C ARG A 326 -4.67 -0.11 -3.83
N LYS A 327 -5.48 -0.93 -3.15
CA LYS A 327 -6.79 -0.50 -2.63
C LYS A 327 -6.66 0.60 -1.58
N ALA A 328 -5.69 0.50 -0.67
CA ALA A 328 -5.47 1.51 0.36
C ALA A 328 -5.15 2.88 -0.26
N VAL A 329 -4.17 2.92 -1.18
CA VAL A 329 -3.78 4.17 -1.85
C VAL A 329 -4.92 4.73 -2.70
N ASN A 330 -5.62 3.91 -3.48
CA ASN A 330 -6.75 4.37 -4.28
C ASN A 330 -7.85 5.01 -3.42
N LEU A 331 -8.18 4.42 -2.27
CA LEU A 331 -9.15 5.01 -1.35
C LEU A 331 -8.70 6.37 -0.81
N GLU A 332 -7.42 6.54 -0.49
CA GLU A 332 -6.89 7.85 -0.08
C GLU A 332 -6.96 8.86 -1.23
N LEU A 333 -6.57 8.48 -2.45
CA LEU A 333 -6.66 9.36 -3.62
C LEU A 333 -8.12 9.75 -3.94
N ASP A 334 -9.07 8.83 -3.78
CA ASP A 334 -10.49 9.09 -3.95
C ASP A 334 -11.01 10.11 -2.92
N LYS A 335 -10.56 10.06 -1.65
CA LYS A 335 -10.91 11.09 -0.65
C LYS A 335 -10.43 12.48 -1.07
N ILE A 336 -9.19 12.58 -1.58
CA ILE A 336 -8.66 13.87 -2.06
C ILE A 336 -9.50 14.37 -3.24
N LYS A 337 -9.85 13.48 -4.18
CA LYS A 337 -10.70 13.81 -5.33
C LYS A 337 -12.06 14.36 -4.89
N GLU A 338 -12.71 13.75 -3.91
CA GLU A 338 -13.99 14.24 -3.39
C GLU A 338 -13.82 15.61 -2.69
N ALA A 339 -12.77 15.80 -1.90
CA ALA A 339 -12.48 17.10 -1.29
C ALA A 339 -12.26 18.21 -2.34
N VAL A 340 -11.57 17.90 -3.44
CA VAL A 340 -11.33 18.88 -4.52
C VAL A 340 -12.59 19.25 -5.29
N LYS A 341 -13.54 18.33 -5.47
CA LYS A 341 -14.87 18.68 -6.02
C LYS A 341 -15.62 19.68 -5.14
N GLY A 342 -15.30 19.73 -3.85
CA GLY A 342 -15.90 20.64 -2.88
C GLY A 342 -15.37 22.08 -2.96
N ILE A 343 -14.29 22.34 -3.70
CA ILE A 343 -13.70 23.68 -3.82
C ILE A 343 -14.70 24.64 -4.47
N LYS A 344 -14.94 25.78 -3.82
CA LYS A 344 -15.81 26.84 -4.30
C LYS A 344 -15.05 28.15 -4.42
N TYR A 345 -15.48 28.96 -5.39
CA TYR A 345 -15.03 30.34 -5.51
C TYR A 345 -15.53 31.16 -4.32
N SER A 346 -14.65 31.94 -3.71
CA SER A 346 -14.94 32.90 -2.66
C SER A 346 -14.17 34.19 -2.90
N GLU A 347 -14.88 35.31 -3.04
CA GLU A 347 -14.24 36.62 -3.01
C GLU A 347 -13.87 36.94 -1.57
N ALA A 348 -12.59 37.25 -1.31
CA ALA A 348 -12.24 37.95 -0.09
C ALA A 348 -12.87 39.34 -0.21
N THR A 349 -14.00 39.56 0.47
CA THR A 349 -14.58 40.90 0.60
C THR A 349 -13.56 41.74 1.35
N GLY A 350 -12.72 42.47 0.60
CA GLY A 350 -12.06 43.63 1.16
C GLY A 350 -13.18 44.53 1.66
N GLU A 351 -13.23 44.78 2.96
CA GLU A 351 -14.07 45.82 3.53
C GLU A 351 -13.70 47.13 2.82
N ALA A 352 -14.49 47.50 1.81
CA ALA A 352 -14.62 48.90 1.46
C ALA A 352 -15.29 49.54 2.67
N THR A 353 -14.46 50.07 3.57
CA THR A 353 -14.91 51.03 4.56
C THR A 353 -15.47 52.22 3.77
N GLU A 354 -16.77 52.20 3.52
CA GLU A 354 -17.51 53.39 3.15
C GLU A 354 -17.23 54.41 4.24
N SER A 355 -16.49 55.46 3.87
CA SER A 355 -16.24 56.58 4.77
C SER A 355 -17.57 57.28 5.01
N ASP A 356 -18.17 56.94 6.15
CA ASP A 356 -19.42 57.55 6.56
C ASP A 356 -19.20 59.07 6.71
N THR A 357 -19.98 59.79 5.93
CA THR A 357 -19.97 61.23 5.76
C THR A 357 -20.06 61.97 7.10
N ALA A 358 -19.12 62.89 7.30
CA ALA A 358 -19.15 63.86 8.39
C ALA A 358 -20.50 64.60 8.48
N GLN A 359 -21.21 64.44 9.60
CA GLN A 359 -22.35 65.30 9.93
C GLN A 359 -21.86 66.71 10.30
N PRO A 360 -22.52 67.78 9.80
CA PRO A 360 -22.17 69.13 10.18
C PRO A 360 -22.72 69.44 11.57
N ILE A 361 -21.83 69.98 12.41
CA ILE A 361 -22.11 70.52 13.73
C ILE A 361 -23.03 71.74 13.56
N THR A 362 -24.31 71.62 13.92
CA THR A 362 -25.18 72.80 14.08
C THR A 362 -25.13 73.26 15.53
N ASN A 363 -24.31 74.28 15.75
CA ASN A 363 -24.34 75.14 16.93
C ASN A 363 -25.72 75.83 17.02
N LYS A 364 -26.43 75.72 18.16
CA LYS A 364 -27.57 76.57 18.45
C LYS A 364 -27.58 77.01 19.91
N SER A 365 -27.31 78.30 20.08
CA SER A 365 -27.42 79.10 21.30
C SER A 365 -28.89 79.39 21.66
N SER A 366 -29.10 79.66 22.96
CA SER A 366 -30.23 80.32 23.63
C SER A 366 -31.49 79.46 23.79
N ASN A 367 -32.07 79.28 24.99
CA ASN A 367 -32.24 80.22 26.12
C ASN A 367 -32.23 79.45 27.45
#